data_AF-A0A067WIE5-F1
#
_entry.id   AF-A0A067WIE5-F1
#
_cell.length_a   1.000
_cell.length_b   1.000
_cell.length_c   1.000
_cell.angle_alpha   90.00
_cell.angle_beta   90.00
_cell.angle_gamma   90.00
#
_symmetry.space_group_name_H-M   'P 1'
#
loop_
_entity.id
_entity.type
_entity.pdbx_description
1 polymer ?
#
loop_
_entity_poly.entity_id
_entity_poly.type
_entity_poly.pdbx_seq_one_letter_code
_entity_poly.pdbx_strand_id
1 'polypeptide(L)'
;MEQNKKQIEQRKKNGKKQTKQKLSKVREQIKKMHQTQTQPNLTQTEISSIRPPHPCPICGQMAQQNAYPFCSTRCRAIDLNRWLSGSYILPPPPQKTDEEE
;
A
#
# COMPACT_ATOMS: atom_id res chain seq x y z
N MET A 1 -42.29 35.32 36.96
CA MET A 1 -42.55 34.10 36.15
C MET A 1 -41.88 34.17 34.77
N GLU A 2 -42.03 35.26 34.04
CA GLU A 2 -41.51 35.43 32.66
C GLU A 2 -39.96 35.43 32.56
N GLN A 3 -39.28 36.03 33.53
CA GLN A 3 -37.82 36.12 33.56
C GLN A 3 -37.13 34.75 33.74
N ASN A 4 -37.75 33.83 34.50
CA ASN A 4 -37.25 32.46 34.68
C ASN A 4 -37.40 31.61 33.41
N LYS A 5 -38.49 31.77 32.65
CA LYS A 5 -38.66 31.10 31.36
C LYS A 5 -37.59 31.52 30.36
N LYS A 6 -37.29 32.82 30.28
CA LYS A 6 -36.22 33.36 29.43
C LYS A 6 -34.83 32.83 29.81
N GLN A 7 -34.53 32.72 31.11
CA GLN A 7 -33.25 32.14 31.57
C GLN A 7 -33.12 30.64 31.25
N ILE A 8 -34.18 29.84 31.41
CA ILE A 8 -34.17 28.41 31.08
C ILE A 8 -33.94 28.21 29.57
N GLU A 9 -34.58 29.03 28.73
CA GLU A 9 -34.42 28.95 27.28
C GLU A 9 -33.00 29.35 26.84
N GLN A 10 -32.41 30.36 27.47
CA GLN A 10 -31.01 30.75 27.24
C GLN A 10 -30.04 29.64 27.67
N ARG A 11 -30.28 28.99 28.82
CA ARG A 11 -29.50 27.83 29.28
C ARG A 11 -29.60 26.65 28.31
N LYS A 12 -30.81 26.37 27.77
CA LYS A 12 -31.02 25.33 26.74
C LYS A 12 -30.33 25.67 25.42
N LYS A 13 -30.36 26.94 24.98
CA LYS A 13 -29.65 27.42 23.78
C LYS A 13 -28.13 27.34 23.95
N ASN A 14 -27.61 27.71 25.12
CA ASN A 14 -26.19 27.61 25.45
C ASN A 14 -25.74 26.14 25.55
N GLY A 15 -26.54 25.26 26.15
CA GLY A 15 -26.29 23.81 26.17
C GLY A 15 -26.18 23.24 24.74
N LYS A 16 -27.12 23.56 23.85
CA LYS A 16 -27.08 23.13 22.44
C LYS A 16 -25.87 23.68 21.68
N LYS A 17 -25.46 24.94 21.93
CA LYS A 17 -24.25 25.53 21.36
C LYS A 17 -22.99 24.82 21.85
N GLN A 18 -22.91 24.51 23.14
CA GLN A 18 -21.80 23.76 23.73
C GLN A 18 -21.71 22.33 23.17
N THR A 19 -22.83 21.62 22.99
CA THR A 19 -22.82 20.28 22.39
C THR A 19 -22.36 20.30 20.93
N LYS A 20 -22.80 21.30 20.15
CA LYS A 20 -22.34 21.49 18.75
C LYS A 20 -20.86 21.80 18.68
N GLN A 21 -20.35 22.67 19.57
CA GLN A 21 -18.94 23.03 19.65
C GLN A 21 -18.06 21.87 20.13
N LYS A 22 -18.59 21.00 21.00
CA LYS A 22 -17.91 19.77 21.44
C LYS A 22 -17.82 18.75 20.29
N LEU A 23 -18.87 18.61 19.48
CA LEU A 23 -18.89 17.69 18.33
C LEU A 23 -17.97 18.17 17.18
N SER A 24 -17.90 19.48 16.91
CA SER A 24 -16.96 20.02 15.92
C SER A 24 -15.50 19.84 16.34
N LYS A 25 -15.21 20.01 17.64
CA LYS A 25 -13.87 19.85 18.21
C LYS A 25 -13.40 18.39 18.19
N VAL A 26 -14.30 17.43 18.44
CA VAL A 26 -14.02 15.98 18.29
C VAL A 26 -13.76 15.61 16.83
N ARG A 27 -14.54 16.16 15.88
CA ARG A 27 -14.29 15.95 14.44
C ARG A 27 -12.95 16.51 13.98
N GLU A 28 -12.55 17.68 14.46
CA GLU A 28 -11.23 18.27 14.19
C GLU A 28 -10.10 17.45 14.83
N GLN A 29 -10.31 16.92 16.05
CA GLN A 29 -9.35 16.06 16.73
C GLN A 29 -9.13 14.73 16.00
N ILE A 30 -10.21 14.10 15.49
CA ILE A 30 -10.13 12.88 14.67
C ILE A 30 -9.43 13.16 13.33
N LYS A 31 -9.69 14.31 12.68
CA LYS A 31 -8.97 14.71 11.46
C LYS A 31 -7.47 14.93 11.69
N LYS A 32 -7.08 15.51 12.83
CA LYS A 32 -5.67 15.68 13.23
C LYS A 32 -4.96 14.36 13.50
N MET A 33 -5.67 13.35 14.04
CA MET A 33 -5.11 12.02 14.30
C MET A 33 -4.90 11.19 13.02
N HIS A 34 -5.80 11.27 12.03
CA HIS A 34 -5.62 10.57 10.76
C HIS A 34 -4.62 11.24 9.81
N GLN A 35 -4.16 12.46 10.12
CA GLN A 35 -3.18 13.18 9.31
C GLN A 35 -1.75 12.62 9.43
N THR A 36 -1.44 11.90 10.52
CA THR A 36 -0.09 11.36 10.79
C THR A 36 0.05 9.86 10.55
N GLN A 37 -1.02 9.18 10.09
CA GLN A 37 -0.98 7.76 9.72
C GLN A 37 -0.92 7.49 8.21
N THR A 38 -0.79 8.53 7.39
CA THR A 38 -0.21 8.39 6.06
C THR A 38 1.26 8.77 6.15
N GLN A 39 2.06 7.87 6.73
CA GLN A 39 3.48 7.86 6.42
C GLN A 39 3.57 7.74 4.88
N PRO A 40 4.17 8.70 4.15
CA PRO A 40 4.56 8.42 2.79
C PRO A 40 5.55 7.25 2.90
N ASN A 41 5.22 6.13 2.27
CA ASN A 41 6.08 4.97 2.24
C ASN A 41 7.38 5.34 1.51
N LEU A 42 8.37 5.86 2.26
CA LEU A 42 9.68 6.30 1.79
C LEU A 42 10.59 5.13 1.35
N THR A 43 10.03 3.94 1.09
CA THR A 43 10.82 2.76 0.75
C THR A 43 10.51 2.17 -0.63
N GLN A 44 9.51 2.68 -1.36
CA GLN A 44 9.15 2.09 -2.66
C GLN A 44 9.81 2.80 -3.85
N THR A 45 10.04 4.11 -3.79
CA THR A 45 10.49 4.89 -4.96
C THR A 45 12.00 5.02 -5.05
N GLU A 46 12.75 5.00 -3.94
CA GLU A 46 14.20 5.22 -3.97
C GLU A 46 14.99 3.94 -4.29
N ILE A 47 14.53 2.77 -3.83
CA ILE A 47 15.22 1.48 -4.03
C ILE A 47 15.08 0.98 -5.47
N SER A 48 14.03 1.41 -6.17
CA SER A 48 13.71 0.95 -7.51
C SER A 48 14.51 1.68 -8.61
N SER A 49 15.10 2.85 -8.29
CA SER A 49 15.90 3.66 -9.23
C SER A 49 17.31 3.11 -9.52
N ILE A 50 17.80 2.12 -8.75
CA ILE A 50 19.16 1.57 -8.92
C ILE A 50 19.20 0.50 -10.01
N ARG A 51 18.05 -0.11 -10.36
CA ARG A 51 18.01 -1.28 -11.24
C ARG A 51 17.67 -0.89 -12.69
N PRO A 52 18.40 -1.42 -13.69
CA PRO A 52 18.12 -1.12 -15.08
C PRO A 52 16.73 -1.62 -15.50
N PRO A 53 16.07 -0.91 -16.44
CA PRO A 53 14.81 -1.35 -17.01
C PRO A 53 15.03 -2.66 -17.77
N HIS A 54 14.12 -3.61 -17.58
CA HIS A 54 14.20 -4.94 -18.17
C HIS A 54 12.77 -5.43 -18.50
N PRO A 55 12.63 -6.28 -19.55
CA PRO A 55 11.35 -6.87 -19.89
C PRO A 55 10.95 -7.94 -18.86
N CYS A 56 9.65 -8.06 -18.63
CA CYS A 56 9.07 -9.07 -17.76
C CYS A 56 9.34 -10.47 -18.33
N PRO A 57 9.89 -11.41 -17.54
CA PRO A 57 10.23 -12.76 -18.04
C PRO A 57 9.00 -13.62 -18.36
N ILE A 58 7.80 -13.19 -17.94
CA ILE A 58 6.56 -13.96 -18.11
C ILE A 58 5.78 -13.54 -19.35
N CYS A 59 5.78 -12.25 -19.70
CA CYS A 59 4.98 -11.72 -20.81
C CYS A 59 5.73 -10.75 -21.75
N GLY A 60 6.97 -10.37 -21.44
CA GLY A 60 7.79 -9.48 -22.25
C GLY A 60 7.51 -7.97 -22.10
N GLN A 61 6.46 -7.56 -21.39
CA GLN A 61 6.18 -6.14 -21.14
C GLN A 61 7.22 -5.50 -20.22
N MET A 62 7.43 -4.18 -20.31
CA MET A 62 8.35 -3.47 -19.43
C MET A 62 7.98 -3.63 -17.95
N ALA A 63 8.97 -3.99 -17.13
CA ALA A 63 8.78 -4.14 -15.69
C ALA A 63 8.31 -2.82 -15.05
N GLN A 64 7.39 -2.94 -14.09
CA GLN A 64 6.89 -1.80 -13.32
C GLN A 64 7.71 -1.66 -12.05
N GLN A 65 7.94 -0.43 -11.60
CA GLN A 65 8.76 -0.14 -10.43
C GLN A 65 8.24 -0.84 -9.16
N ASN A 66 6.92 -0.91 -9.00
CA ASN A 66 6.26 -1.56 -7.86
C ASN A 66 6.27 -3.11 -7.92
N ALA A 67 6.56 -3.69 -9.08
CA ALA A 67 6.44 -5.13 -9.34
C ALA A 67 7.73 -5.74 -9.92
N TYR A 68 8.82 -4.98 -9.98
CA TYR A 68 10.13 -5.41 -10.48
C TYR A 68 10.53 -6.76 -9.87
N PRO A 69 10.90 -7.79 -10.65
CA PRO A 69 11.24 -7.79 -12.07
C PRO A 69 10.08 -8.02 -13.07
N PHE A 70 8.84 -7.83 -12.64
CA PHE A 70 7.65 -8.14 -13.43
C PHE A 70 6.89 -6.87 -13.82
N CYS A 71 5.99 -7.00 -14.80
CA CYS A 71 5.09 -5.91 -15.16
C CYS A 71 3.91 -5.77 -14.18
N SER A 72 3.61 -6.80 -13.36
CA SER A 72 2.45 -6.82 -12.46
C SER A 72 2.53 -7.92 -11.41
N THR A 73 1.72 -7.79 -10.35
CA THR A 73 1.52 -8.85 -9.34
C THR A 73 1.02 -10.16 -9.93
N ARG A 74 0.22 -10.11 -11.01
CA ARG A 74 -0.27 -11.30 -11.73
C ARG A 74 0.89 -12.10 -12.31
N CYS A 75 1.83 -11.45 -13.00
CA CYS A 75 2.98 -12.14 -13.58
C CYS A 75 3.89 -12.74 -12.51
N ARG A 76 4.07 -12.05 -11.37
CA ARG A 76 4.80 -12.60 -10.21
C ARG A 76 4.16 -13.90 -9.69
N ALA A 77 2.84 -13.94 -9.60
CA ALA A 77 2.12 -15.13 -9.13
C ALA A 77 2.22 -16.31 -10.14
N ILE A 78 2.17 -16.01 -11.45
CA ILE A 78 2.36 -17.03 -12.50
C ILE A 78 3.77 -17.62 -12.43
N ASP A 79 4.79 -16.76 -12.30
CA ASP A 79 6.17 -17.21 -12.13
C ASP A 79 6.29 -18.15 -10.93
N LEU A 80 5.77 -17.73 -9.77
CA LEU A 80 5.76 -18.55 -8.56
C LEU A 80 5.09 -19.91 -8.79
N ASN A 81 3.97 -19.96 -9.52
CA ASN A 81 3.34 -21.23 -9.85
C ASN A 81 4.25 -22.13 -10.71
N ARG A 82 4.96 -21.58 -11.70
CA ARG A 82 5.92 -22.34 -12.53
C ARG A 82 7.06 -22.92 -11.69
N TRP A 83 7.54 -22.17 -10.70
CA TRP A 83 8.50 -22.66 -9.71
C TRP A 83 7.93 -23.83 -8.90
N LEU A 84 6.75 -23.66 -8.31
CA LEU A 84 6.11 -24.68 -7.48
C LEU A 84 5.73 -25.94 -8.28
N SER A 85 5.48 -25.78 -9.58
CA SER A 85 5.16 -26.89 -10.49
C SER A 85 6.40 -27.60 -11.04
N GLY A 86 7.62 -27.14 -10.70
CA GLY A 86 8.86 -27.73 -11.20
C GLY A 86 9.10 -27.52 -12.70
N SER A 87 8.51 -26.48 -13.30
CA SER A 87 8.64 -26.22 -14.74
C SER A 87 10.01 -25.70 -15.17
N TYR A 88 10.84 -25.25 -14.23
CA TYR A 88 12.20 -24.78 -14.51
C TYR A 88 13.18 -25.96 -14.45
N ILE A 89 13.77 -26.29 -15.60
CA ILE A 89 14.70 -27.42 -15.76
C ILE A 89 16.08 -26.86 -16.10
N LEU A 90 17.12 -27.27 -15.36
CA LEU A 90 18.50 -26.96 -15.70
C LEU A 90 18.99 -27.95 -16.77
N PRO A 91 19.62 -27.49 -17.86
CA PRO A 91 20.16 -28.39 -18.87
C PRO A 91 21.21 -29.33 -18.25
N PRO A 92 21.31 -30.58 -18.73
CA PRO A 92 22.34 -31.50 -18.26
C PRO A 92 23.73 -30.96 -18.63
N PRO A 93 24.78 -31.29 -17.84
CA PRO A 93 26.14 -30.95 -18.19
C PRO A 93 26.51 -31.56 -19.56
N PRO A 94 27.43 -30.94 -20.31
CA PRO A 94 27.91 -31.52 -21.56
C PRO A 94 28.50 -32.90 -21.29
N GLN A 95 28.18 -33.87 -22.14
CA GLN A 95 28.74 -35.22 -22.09
C GLN A 95 30.26 -35.09 -22.26
N LYS A 96 31.06 -35.42 -21.24
CA LYS A 96 32.48 -35.65 -21.45
C LYS A 96 32.61 -37.06 -22.00
N THR A 97 33.09 -37.18 -23.24
CA THR A 97 33.52 -38.46 -23.80
C THR A 97 34.87 -38.78 -23.17
N ASP A 98 34.86 -39.68 -22.21
CA ASP A 98 36.08 -40.21 -21.59
C ASP A 98 36.70 -41.23 -22.57
N GLU A 99 37.21 -40.74 -23.70
CA GLU A 99 38.03 -41.48 -24.67
C GLU A 99 39.48 -41.00 -24.58
N GLU A 100 40.16 -41.32 -23.47
CA GLU A 100 41.61 -41.35 -23.38
C GLU A 100 41.99 -42.66 -22.67
N GLU A 101 42.28 -43.69 -23.46
CA GLU A 101 43.02 -44.90 -23.06
C GLU A 101 44.53 -44.65 -23.23
#